data_AF-A0A2E5KFI0-F1
#
_entry.id   AF-A0A2E5KFI0-F1
#
_cell.length_a   1.000
_cell.length_b   1.000
_cell.length_c   1.000
_cell.angle_alpha   90.00
_cell.angle_beta   90.00
_cell.angle_gamma   90.00
#
_symmetry.space_group_name_H-M   'P 1'
#
loop_
_entity.id
_entity.type
_entity.pdbx_description
1 polymer ?
#
loop_
_entity_poly.entity_id
_entity_poly.type
_entity_poly.pdbx_seq_one_letter_code
_entity_poly.pdbx_strand_id
1 'polypeptide(L)'
;METRTIGMIILAGLVVQLILGFSGLVTPVMMAPITIAHVVIGVGGFGATIFMTNKTLKVSATPITKYVMIIASLVILGQLSTGYMLLAGMGNLLISHVMSAWLILALFVGHAGYAMYYAKKQK
;
A
#
# COMPACT_ATOMS: atom_id res chain seq x y z
N MET A 1 -0.73 -4.78 -19.73
CA MET A 1 0.25 -4.59 -18.64
C MET A 1 0.30 -5.84 -17.78
N GLU A 2 1.51 -6.39 -17.59
CA GLU A 2 1.71 -7.59 -16.76
C GLU A 2 1.46 -7.27 -15.28
N THR A 3 0.92 -8.22 -14.53
CA THR A 3 0.66 -8.10 -13.08
C THR A 3 1.91 -7.74 -12.29
N ARG A 4 3.08 -8.22 -12.75
CA ARG A 4 4.39 -7.89 -12.19
C ARG A 4 4.68 -6.39 -12.25
N THR A 5 4.43 -5.75 -13.39
CA THR A 5 4.65 -4.30 -13.55
C THR A 5 3.78 -3.50 -12.59
N ILE A 6 2.51 -3.86 -12.44
CA ILE A 6 1.58 -3.19 -11.52
C ILE A 6 2.03 -3.39 -10.08
N GLY A 7 2.45 -4.59 -9.70
CA GLY A 7 3.02 -4.86 -8.38
C GLY A 7 4.24 -4.00 -8.06
N MET A 8 5.14 -3.82 -9.03
CA MET A 8 6.30 -2.93 -8.88
C MET A 8 5.90 -1.46 -8.74
N ILE A 9 4.89 -1.00 -9.48
CA ILE A 9 4.37 0.37 -9.37
C ILE A 9 3.78 0.60 -7.97
N ILE A 10 3.00 -0.35 -7.45
CA ILE A 10 2.43 -0.26 -6.09
C ILE A 10 3.55 -0.19 -5.05
N LEU A 11 4.56 -1.05 -5.14
CA LEU A 11 5.69 -1.06 -4.21
C LEU A 11 6.51 0.23 -4.28
N ALA A 12 6.81 0.73 -5.49
CA ALA A 12 7.52 2.00 -5.66
C ALA A 12 6.71 3.18 -5.08
N GLY A 13 5.41 3.23 -5.35
CA GLY A 13 4.50 4.21 -4.76
C GLY A 13 4.52 4.17 -3.24
N LEU A 14 4.46 2.98 -2.64
CA LEU A 14 4.55 2.81 -1.19
C LEU A 14 5.88 3.32 -0.61
N VAL A 15 7.01 3.06 -1.27
CA VAL A 15 8.31 3.58 -0.83
C VAL A 15 8.32 5.11 -0.85
N VAL A 16 7.80 5.73 -1.92
CA VAL A 16 7.66 7.19 -1.98
C VAL A 16 6.76 7.69 -0.85
N GLN A 17 5.64 7.03 -0.55
CA GLN A 17 4.75 7.41 0.54
C GLN A 17 5.46 7.39 1.90
N LEU A 18 6.27 6.36 2.17
CA LEU A 18 7.06 6.27 3.39
C LEU A 18 8.07 7.42 3.46
N ILE A 19 8.82 7.69 2.39
CA ILE A 19 9.79 8.80 2.35
C ILE A 19 9.09 10.13 2.63
N LEU A 20 7.97 10.41 1.96
CA LEU A 20 7.21 11.64 2.17
C LEU A 20 6.70 11.74 3.61
N GLY A 21 6.09 10.68 4.14
CA GLY A 21 5.56 10.67 5.51
C GLY A 21 6.63 10.83 6.58
N PHE A 22 7.81 10.22 6.42
CA PHE A 22 8.91 10.31 7.38
C PHE A 22 9.80 11.54 7.22
N SER A 23 9.74 12.23 6.08
CA SER A 23 10.51 13.47 5.86
C SER A 23 10.07 14.64 6.75
N GLY A 24 8.92 14.52 7.43
CA GLY A 24 8.31 15.62 8.20
C GLY A 24 7.69 16.71 7.32
N LEU A 25 7.70 16.55 6.00
CA LEU A 25 7.18 17.53 5.04
C LEU A 25 5.67 17.41 4.80
N VAL A 26 5.08 16.26 5.15
CA VAL A 26 3.63 16.06 5.11
C VAL A 26 3.01 16.73 6.33
N THR A 27 2.19 17.74 6.09
CA THR A 27 1.49 18.49 7.14
C THR A 27 -0.02 18.23 7.08
N PRO A 28 -0.78 18.49 8.15
CA PRO A 28 -2.25 18.39 8.14
C PRO A 28 -2.95 19.39 7.20
N VAL A 29 -2.22 20.20 6.43
CA VAL A 29 -2.77 21.24 5.57
C VAL A 29 -2.99 20.67 4.16
N MET A 30 -4.26 20.51 3.77
CA MET A 30 -4.67 19.97 2.46
C MET A 30 -4.23 20.81 1.25
N MET A 31 -3.81 22.06 1.46
CA MET A 31 -3.29 22.93 0.41
C MET A 31 -1.77 22.80 0.22
N ALA A 32 -1.06 22.12 1.12
CA ALA A 32 0.38 21.93 0.99
C ALA A 32 0.68 20.96 -0.17
N PRO A 33 1.52 21.35 -1.16
CA PRO A 33 1.76 20.52 -2.35
C PRO A 33 2.25 19.09 -2.02
N ILE A 34 3.08 18.95 -0.98
CA ILE A 34 3.61 17.65 -0.56
C ILE A 34 2.52 16.78 0.08
N THR A 35 1.64 17.36 0.88
CA THR A 35 0.47 16.67 1.43
C THR A 35 -0.47 16.21 0.32
N ILE A 36 -0.72 17.07 -0.68
CA ILE A 36 -1.53 16.71 -1.85
C ILE A 36 -0.89 15.53 -2.60
N ALA A 37 0.41 15.61 -2.89
CA ALA A 37 1.13 14.52 -3.56
C ALA A 37 1.03 13.21 -2.77
N HIS A 38 1.22 13.27 -1.45
CA HIS A 38 1.07 12.12 -0.57
C HIS A 38 -0.35 11.53 -0.62
N VAL A 39 -1.39 12.35 -0.61
CA VAL A 39 -2.79 11.89 -0.73
C VAL A 39 -3.04 11.25 -2.09
N VAL A 40 -2.63 11.90 -3.19
CA VAL A 40 -2.85 11.42 -4.56
C VAL A 40 -2.17 10.07 -4.79
N ILE A 41 -0.91 9.92 -4.36
CA ILE A 41 -0.18 8.66 -4.47
C ILE A 41 -0.85 7.58 -3.59
N GLY A 42 -1.29 7.93 -2.38
CA GLY A 42 -2.00 7.00 -1.48
C GLY A 42 -3.30 6.47 -2.08
N VAL A 43 -4.16 7.36 -2.58
CA VAL A 43 -5.44 7.00 -3.21
C VAL A 43 -5.21 6.23 -4.52
N GLY A 44 -4.26 6.68 -5.35
CA GLY A 44 -3.88 5.97 -6.58
C GLY A 44 -3.34 4.56 -6.31
N GLY A 45 -2.48 4.43 -5.30
CA GLY A 45 -1.94 3.14 -4.84
C GLY A 45 -3.03 2.20 -4.30
N PHE A 46 -4.03 2.73 -3.62
CA PHE A 46 -5.22 1.96 -3.22
C PHE A 46 -5.99 1.44 -4.43
N GLY A 47 -6.29 2.30 -5.41
CA GLY A 47 -6.97 1.89 -6.64
C GLY A 47 -6.21 0.80 -7.40
N ALA A 48 -4.89 0.94 -7.54
CA ALA A 48 -4.03 -0.07 -8.15
C ALA A 48 -4.04 -1.40 -7.36
N THR A 49 -4.05 -1.32 -6.02
CA THR A 49 -4.12 -2.52 -5.17
C THR A 49 -5.46 -3.23 -5.31
N ILE A 50 -6.58 -2.51 -5.29
CA ILE A 50 -7.92 -3.09 -5.50
C ILE A 50 -8.04 -3.74 -6.88
N PHE A 51 -7.51 -3.09 -7.92
CA PHE A 51 -7.45 -3.67 -9.26
C PHE A 51 -6.68 -5.00 -9.26
N MET A 52 -5.50 -5.03 -8.62
CA MET A 52 -4.70 -6.23 -8.47
C MET A 52 -5.42 -7.30 -7.65
N THR A 53 -6.09 -6.95 -6.56
CA THR A 53 -6.87 -7.89 -5.73
C THR A 53 -7.98 -8.52 -6.55
N ASN A 54 -8.81 -7.72 -7.23
CA ASN A 54 -9.88 -8.22 -8.10
C ASN A 54 -9.34 -9.15 -9.19
N LYS A 55 -8.22 -8.79 -9.82
CA LYS A 55 -7.55 -9.66 -10.80
C LYS A 55 -7.14 -10.97 -10.13
N THR A 56 -6.37 -10.92 -9.04
CA THR A 56 -5.82 -12.06 -8.31
C THR A 56 -6.89 -13.04 -7.81
N LEU A 57 -8.05 -12.54 -7.39
CA LEU A 57 -9.18 -13.38 -6.98
C LEU A 57 -9.76 -14.19 -8.13
N LYS A 58 -9.75 -13.64 -9.35
CA LYS A 58 -10.25 -14.27 -10.58
C LYS A 58 -9.21 -15.17 -11.28
N VAL A 59 -7.91 -14.99 -11.04
CA VAL A 59 -6.85 -15.83 -11.65
C VAL A 59 -6.57 -17.10 -10.84
N SER A 60 -5.85 -18.04 -11.44
CA SER A 60 -5.25 -19.25 -10.84
C SER A 60 -4.14 -18.96 -9.80
N ALA A 61 -4.20 -17.80 -9.15
CA ALA A 61 -3.27 -17.42 -8.11
C ALA A 61 -3.38 -18.36 -6.90
N THR A 62 -2.27 -18.59 -6.21
CA THR A 62 -2.25 -19.43 -5.00
C THR A 62 -3.17 -18.85 -3.92
N PRO A 63 -3.74 -19.68 -3.02
CA PRO A 63 -4.56 -19.19 -1.91
C PRO A 63 -3.83 -18.11 -1.08
N ILE A 64 -2.53 -18.28 -0.84
CA ILE A 64 -1.70 -17.30 -0.13
C ILE A 64 -1.70 -15.94 -0.84
N THR A 65 -1.51 -15.92 -2.17
CA THR A 65 -1.57 -14.68 -2.97
C THR A 65 -2.93 -14.00 -2.80
N LYS A 66 -4.04 -14.76 -2.84
CA LYS A 66 -5.38 -14.21 -2.67
C LYS A 66 -5.56 -13.56 -1.29
N TYR A 67 -5.17 -14.26 -0.22
CA TYR A 67 -5.26 -13.73 1.15
C TYR A 67 -4.39 -12.48 1.36
N VAL A 68 -3.14 -12.49 0.88
CA VAL A 68 -2.27 -11.32 0.96
C VAL A 68 -2.91 -10.12 0.28
N MET A 69 -3.47 -10.29 -0.93
CA MET A 69 -4.08 -9.18 -1.66
C MET A 69 -5.34 -8.64 -0.96
N ILE A 70 -6.19 -9.51 -0.40
CA ILE A 70 -7.35 -9.08 0.41
C ILE A 70 -6.87 -8.28 1.63
N ILE A 71 -5.93 -8.82 2.40
CA ILE A 71 -5.41 -8.17 3.62
C ILE A 71 -4.76 -6.83 3.25
N ALA A 72 -3.91 -6.78 2.22
CA ALA A 72 -3.28 -5.55 1.75
C ALA A 72 -4.34 -4.50 1.37
N SER A 73 -5.40 -4.88 0.65
CA SER A 73 -6.49 -3.95 0.33
C SER A 73 -7.18 -3.38 1.58
N LEU A 74 -7.45 -4.21 2.59
CA LEU A 74 -8.07 -3.76 3.84
C LEU A 74 -7.16 -2.83 4.65
N VAL A 75 -5.87 -3.16 4.75
CA VAL A 75 -4.90 -2.32 5.48
C VAL A 75 -4.68 -0.99 4.77
N ILE A 76 -4.62 -0.96 3.43
CA ILE A 76 -4.51 0.29 2.67
C ILE A 76 -5.79 1.14 2.81
N LEU A 77 -6.97 0.52 2.82
CA LEU A 77 -8.22 1.24 3.10
C LEU A 77 -8.17 1.88 4.49
N GLY A 78 -7.76 1.11 5.51
CA GLY A 78 -7.51 1.65 6.85
C GLY A 78 -6.51 2.79 6.84
N GLN A 79 -5.50 2.73 5.97
CA GLN A 79 -4.54 3.83 5.82
C GLN A 79 -5.11 5.11 5.24
N LEU A 80 -5.98 4.99 4.24
CA LEU A 80 -6.69 6.15 3.72
C LEU A 80 -7.57 6.75 4.82
N SER A 81 -8.31 5.92 5.57
CA SER A 81 -9.17 6.38 6.65
C SER A 81 -8.39 7.14 7.74
N THR A 82 -7.31 6.57 8.26
CA THR A 82 -6.48 7.26 9.27
C THR A 82 -5.81 8.51 8.70
N GLY A 83 -5.39 8.50 7.44
CA GLY A 83 -4.82 9.66 6.75
C GLY A 83 -5.83 10.82 6.65
N TYR A 84 -7.06 10.55 6.24
CA TYR A 84 -8.13 11.56 6.22
C TYR A 84 -8.47 12.09 7.61
N MET A 85 -8.50 11.22 8.62
CA MET A 85 -8.73 11.64 10.01
C MET A 85 -7.59 12.52 10.55
N LEU A 86 -6.34 12.25 10.17
CA LEU A 86 -5.20 13.10 10.51
C LEU A 86 -5.29 14.49 9.88
N LEU A 87 -5.76 14.57 8.63
CA LEU A 87 -6.04 15.84 7.95
C LEU A 87 -7.18 16.62 8.63
N ALA A 88 -8.11 15.92 9.29
CA ALA A 88 -9.16 16.52 10.11
C ALA A 88 -8.71 16.88 11.55
N GLY A 89 -7.42 16.70 11.88
CA GLY A 89 -6.84 17.09 13.17
C GLY A 89 -6.77 15.99 14.23
N MET A 90 -7.07 14.72 13.89
CA MET A 90 -7.00 13.59 14.83
C MET A 90 -5.56 13.08 15.04
N GLY A 91 -4.70 13.91 15.67
CA GLY A 91 -3.27 13.62 15.82
C GLY A 91 -2.92 12.33 16.59
N ASN A 92 -3.83 11.83 17.43
CA ASN A 92 -3.67 10.56 18.15
C ASN A 92 -3.59 9.33 17.22
N LEU A 93 -4.02 9.46 15.96
CA LEU A 93 -3.97 8.38 14.97
C LEU A 93 -2.62 8.29 14.24
N LEU A 94 -1.67 9.17 14.52
CA LEU A 94 -0.38 9.22 13.82
C LEU A 94 0.37 7.88 13.91
N ILE A 95 0.43 7.31 15.12
CA ILE A 95 1.10 6.03 15.35
C ILE A 95 0.40 4.92 14.55
N SER A 96 -0.93 4.86 14.61
CA SER A 96 -1.71 3.88 13.84
C SER A 96 -1.48 4.02 12.34
N HIS A 97 -1.38 5.25 11.84
CA HIS A 97 -1.10 5.54 10.44
C HIS A 97 0.32 5.09 10.03
N VAL A 98 1.31 5.36 10.86
CA VAL A 98 2.69 4.92 10.59
C VAL A 98 2.81 3.39 10.64
N MET A 99 2.21 2.74 11.64
CA MET A 99 2.34 1.30 11.83
C MET A 99 1.68 0.49 10.71
N SER A 100 0.53 0.92 10.21
CA SER A 100 -0.14 0.26 9.08
C SER A 100 0.65 0.45 7.77
N ALA A 101 1.37 1.57 7.58
CA ALA A 101 2.26 1.75 6.43
C ALA A 101 3.40 0.71 6.43
N TRP A 102 4.00 0.45 7.59
CA TRP A 102 4.99 -0.62 7.76
C TRP A 102 4.40 -2.02 7.53
N LEU A 103 3.18 -2.27 8.01
CA LEU A 103 2.48 -3.53 7.75
C LEU A 103 2.25 -3.75 6.25
N ILE A 104 1.85 -2.73 5.50
CA ILE A 104 1.68 -2.80 4.04
C ILE A 104 3.00 -3.15 3.36
N LEU A 105 4.11 -2.53 3.79
CA LEU A 105 5.43 -2.83 3.26
C LEU A 105 5.83 -4.29 3.52
N ALA A 106 5.65 -4.76 4.76
CA ALA A 106 5.94 -6.14 5.13
C ALA A 106 5.10 -7.14 4.33
N LEU A 107 3.81 -6.84 4.09
CA LEU A 107 2.94 -7.67 3.25
C LEU A 107 3.46 -7.77 1.82
N PHE A 108 3.79 -6.66 1.17
CA PHE A 108 4.24 -6.69 -0.22
C PHE A 108 5.64 -7.30 -0.40
N VAL A 109 6.60 -6.92 0.45
CA VAL A 109 7.97 -7.48 0.39
C VAL A 109 7.96 -8.97 0.76
N GLY A 110 7.25 -9.34 1.84
CA GLY A 110 7.09 -10.73 2.24
C GLY A 110 6.42 -11.57 1.14
N HIS A 111 5.41 -11.01 0.47
CA HIS A 111 4.76 -11.69 -0.65
C HIS A 111 5.68 -11.84 -1.87
N ALA A 112 6.47 -10.82 -2.20
CA ALA A 112 7.47 -10.93 -3.25
C ALA A 112 8.49 -12.03 -2.94
N GLY A 113 8.97 -12.10 -1.68
CA GLY A 113 9.84 -13.18 -1.19
C GLY A 113 9.21 -14.57 -1.35
N TYR A 114 7.95 -14.72 -0.91
CA TYR A 114 7.19 -15.96 -1.08
C TYR A 114 7.08 -16.36 -2.56
N ALA A 115 6.71 -15.43 -3.45
CA ALA A 115 6.55 -15.70 -4.86
C ALA A 115 7.87 -16.16 -5.52
N MET A 116 8.99 -15.53 -5.18
CA MET A 116 10.32 -15.93 -5.67
C MET A 116 10.71 -17.32 -5.17
N TYR A 117 10.48 -17.61 -3.89
CA TYR A 117 10.77 -18.93 -3.30
C TYR A 117 9.92 -20.03 -3.94
N TYR A 118 8.63 -19.79 -4.11
CA TYR A 118 7.72 -20.76 -4.72
C TYR A 118 8.08 -21.03 -6.18
N ALA A 119 8.41 -19.99 -6.95
CA ALA A 119 8.88 -20.14 -8.33
C ALA A 119 10.20 -20.94 -8.43
N LYS A 120 11.09 -20.83 -7.43
CA LYS A 120 12.32 -21.63 -7.36
C LYS A 120 12.05 -23.12 -7.09
N LYS A 121 11.01 -23.45 -6.32
CA LYS A 121 10.62 -24.84 -6.03
C LYS A 121 9.93 -25.56 -7.19
N GLN A 122 9.38 -24.82 -8.14
CA GLN A 122 8.72 -25.38 -9.32
C GLN A 122 9.67 -25.57 -10.51
N LYS A 123 10.95 -25.23 -10.36
CA LYS A 123 12.03 -25.51 -11.31
C LYS A 123 12.91 -26.61 -10.75
#